data_AF-A0A3B8NX99-F1
#
_entry.id   AF-A0A3B8NX99-F1
#
_cell.length_a   1.000
_cell.length_b   1.000
_cell.length_c   1.000
_cell.angle_alpha   90.00
_cell.angle_beta   90.00
_cell.angle_gamma   90.00
#
_symmetry.space_group_name_H-M   'P 1'
#
loop_
_entity.id
_entity.type
_entity.pdbx_description
1 polymer ?
#
loop_
_entity_poly.entity_id
_entity_poly.type
_entity_poly.pdbx_seq_one_letter_code
_entity_poly.pdbx_strand_id
1 'polypeptide(L)'
;PPQESEPWKGVRPCFRYAPAPIQRQWKKGEFYQVEFYPVDKIISEDCLYLNVWTPAETSEERHPVMVWYHGGGFGSGSADEMPFDGEAFARRGIVLVTVGYRVNIFSA
;
A
#
# COMPACT_ATOMS: atom_id res chain seq x y z
N PRO A 1 1.15 17.88 -8.67
CA PRO A 1 1.90 16.65 -9.04
C PRO A 1 2.77 16.18 -7.86
N PRO A 2 3.07 14.88 -7.72
CA PRO A 2 4.05 14.43 -6.73
C PRO A 2 5.44 14.99 -7.08
N GLN A 3 6.28 15.16 -6.06
CA GLN A 3 7.71 15.43 -6.23
C GLN A 3 8.49 14.19 -5.81
N GLU A 4 9.73 14.07 -6.27
CA GLU A 4 10.60 12.98 -5.81
C GLU A 4 10.83 13.07 -4.30
N SER A 5 10.95 11.92 -3.64
CA SER A 5 11.27 11.90 -2.22
C SER A 5 12.72 12.35 -2.01
N GLU A 6 12.93 13.27 -1.08
CA GLU A 6 14.27 13.66 -0.67
C GLU A 6 15.08 12.44 -0.20
N PRO A 7 16.35 12.30 -0.64
CA PRO A 7 17.23 11.27 -0.11
C PRO A 7 17.37 11.39 1.40
N TRP A 8 17.28 10.27 2.12
CA TRP A 8 17.50 10.25 3.56
C TRP A 8 18.88 9.66 3.91
N LYS A 9 19.39 10.03 5.08
CA LYS A 9 20.61 9.45 5.64
C LYS A 9 20.25 8.28 6.55
N GLY A 10 21.08 7.24 6.54
CA GLY A 10 20.92 6.06 7.40
C GLY A 10 19.78 5.13 6.95
N VAL A 11 19.30 4.31 7.88
CA VAL A 11 18.29 3.28 7.62
C VAL A 11 16.91 3.81 8.03
N ARG A 12 15.94 3.70 7.12
CA ARG A 12 14.53 3.99 7.40
C ARG A 12 13.80 2.68 7.78
N PRO A 13 13.20 2.58 8.98
CA PRO A 13 12.39 1.43 9.33
C PRO A 13 11.13 1.33 8.46
N CYS A 14 10.90 0.17 7.84
CA CYS A 14 9.79 -0.08 6.91
C CYS A 14 8.95 -1.30 7.34
N PHE A 15 8.66 -1.42 8.65
CA PHE A 15 7.97 -2.58 9.24
C PHE A 15 6.47 -2.34 9.49
N ARG A 16 5.95 -1.18 9.09
CA ARG A 16 4.55 -0.79 9.29
C ARG A 16 4.02 -0.15 8.03
N TYR A 17 2.75 -0.39 7.74
CA TYR A 17 2.06 0.31 6.67
C TYR A 17 1.98 1.80 6.97
N ALA A 18 2.14 2.58 5.92
CA ALA A 18 1.93 4.02 5.94
C ALA A 18 0.43 4.35 6.02
N PRO A 19 0.05 5.60 6.36
CA PRO A 19 -1.34 6.03 6.35
C PRO A 19 -2.01 5.85 4.99
N ALA A 20 -3.30 5.53 5.01
CA ALA A 20 -4.16 5.59 3.83
C ALA A 20 -4.35 7.06 3.38
N PRO A 21 -4.60 7.32 2.08
CA PRO A 21 -4.85 8.68 1.59
C PRO A 21 -6.14 9.23 2.19
N ILE A 22 -6.25 10.56 2.27
CA ILE A 22 -7.47 11.25 2.74
C ILE A 22 -8.69 10.77 1.94
N GLN A 23 -9.61 10.12 2.64
CA GLN A 23 -10.82 9.54 2.06
C GLN A 23 -11.89 9.35 3.14
N ARG A 24 -13.12 9.01 2.71
CA ARG A 24 -14.19 8.63 3.64
C ARG A 24 -13.79 7.39 4.42
N GLN A 25 -13.90 7.45 5.74
CA GLN A 25 -13.78 6.25 6.56
C GLN A 25 -15.06 5.41 6.50
N TRP A 26 -14.87 4.10 6.36
CA TRP A 26 -15.95 3.13 6.44
C TRP A 26 -16.31 2.88 7.90
N LYS A 27 -17.60 2.81 8.20
CA LYS A 27 -18.05 2.51 9.58
C LYS A 27 -17.84 1.03 9.87
N LYS A 28 -17.60 0.71 11.15
CA LYS A 28 -17.49 -0.68 11.61
C LYS A 28 -18.72 -1.49 11.17
N GLY A 29 -18.49 -2.61 10.50
CA GLY A 29 -19.54 -3.48 9.97
C GLY A 29 -20.09 -3.09 8.59
N GLU A 30 -19.66 -1.98 7.98
CA GLU A 30 -19.90 -1.74 6.56
C GLU A 30 -19.14 -2.77 5.73
N PHE A 31 -19.73 -3.23 4.62
CA PHE A 31 -19.15 -4.26 3.76
C PHE A 31 -17.69 -3.98 3.40
N TYR A 32 -17.40 -2.77 2.91
CA TYR A 32 -16.04 -2.39 2.52
C TYR A 32 -15.06 -2.27 3.69
N GLN A 33 -15.54 -2.00 4.91
CA GLN A 33 -14.70 -2.07 6.10
C GLN A 33 -14.28 -3.52 6.36
N VAL A 34 -15.23 -4.44 6.38
CA VAL A 34 -14.97 -5.85 6.68
C VAL A 34 -14.09 -6.51 5.61
N GLU A 35 -14.37 -6.23 4.34
CA GLU A 35 -13.71 -6.88 3.20
C GLU A 35 -12.28 -6.40 2.96
N PHE A 36 -12.03 -5.09 3.12
CA PHE A 36 -10.74 -4.49 2.73
C PHE A 36 -9.91 -4.02 3.93
N TYR A 37 -10.56 -3.61 5.02
CA TYR A 37 -9.94 -2.90 6.14
C TYR A 37 -10.43 -3.40 7.50
N PRO A 38 -10.10 -4.66 7.88
CA PRO A 38 -10.61 -5.27 9.12
C PRO A 38 -10.15 -4.54 10.40
N VAL A 39 -9.20 -3.60 10.27
CA VAL A 39 -8.69 -2.74 11.34
C VAL A 39 -8.86 -1.27 10.97
N ASP A 40 -8.99 -0.40 11.99
CA ASP A 40 -9.07 1.05 11.79
C ASP A 40 -7.83 1.57 11.06
N LYS A 41 -8.05 2.40 10.04
CA LYS A 41 -6.98 2.99 9.23
C LYS A 41 -6.59 4.36 9.77
N ILE A 42 -5.28 4.56 9.90
CA ILE A 42 -4.72 5.90 10.03
C ILE A 42 -4.80 6.55 8.65
N ILE A 43 -5.28 7.79 8.59
CA ILE A 43 -5.45 8.55 7.35
C ILE A 43 -4.59 9.81 7.41
N SER A 44 -3.90 10.14 6.31
CA SER A 44 -3.07 11.34 6.19
C SER A 44 -2.94 11.80 4.73
N GLU A 45 -2.57 13.05 4.51
CA GLU A 45 -2.08 13.52 3.20
C GLU A 45 -0.66 13.01 2.91
N ASP A 46 0.14 12.74 3.96
CA ASP A 46 1.40 12.02 3.87
C ASP A 46 1.12 10.51 3.68
N CYS A 47 0.76 10.15 2.45
CA CYS A 47 0.26 8.83 2.05
C CYS A 47 0.93 8.26 0.79
N LEU A 48 1.90 8.98 0.22
CA LEU A 48 2.61 8.55 -1.00
C LEU A 48 3.72 7.55 -0.66
N TYR A 49 3.30 6.34 -0.32
CA TYR A 49 4.15 5.23 0.06
C TYR A 49 3.82 3.98 -0.76
N LEU A 50 4.76 3.05 -0.83
CA LEU A 50 4.55 1.73 -1.40
C LEU A 50 5.04 0.66 -0.41
N ASN A 51 4.53 -0.55 -0.55
CA ASN A 51 5.00 -1.72 0.18
C ASN A 51 5.65 -2.69 -0.81
N VAL A 52 6.71 -3.36 -0.36
CA VAL A 52 7.39 -4.40 -1.13
C VAL A 52 7.41 -5.69 -0.33
N TRP A 53 6.90 -6.75 -0.92
CA TRP A 53 6.97 -8.10 -0.41
C TRP A 53 7.80 -8.94 -1.37
N THR A 54 8.84 -9.59 -0.87
CA THR A 54 9.79 -10.32 -1.70
C THR A 54 10.15 -11.65 -1.06
N PRO A 55 10.26 -12.74 -1.85
CA PRO A 55 10.88 -13.99 -1.39
C PRO A 55 12.40 -13.96 -1.45
N ALA A 56 13.00 -12.96 -2.12
CA ALA A 56 14.44 -12.88 -2.29
C ALA A 56 15.14 -12.68 -0.93
N GLU A 57 16.15 -13.50 -0.65
CA GLU A 57 17.01 -13.35 0.52
C GLU A 57 18.25 -12.49 0.20
N THR A 58 18.60 -12.41 -1.09
CA THR A 58 19.75 -11.67 -1.60
C THR A 58 19.39 -10.76 -2.78
N SER A 59 20.25 -9.80 -3.11
CA SER A 59 20.04 -8.86 -4.24
C SER A 59 20.17 -9.48 -5.62
N GLU A 60 20.78 -10.67 -5.71
CA GLU A 60 21.08 -11.35 -6.96
C GLU A 60 19.92 -12.19 -7.48
N GLU A 61 18.97 -12.54 -6.60
CA GLU A 61 17.79 -13.31 -6.93
C GLU A 61 16.82 -12.49 -7.78
N ARG A 62 16.38 -13.08 -8.89
CA ARG A 62 15.45 -12.45 -9.83
C ARG A 62 14.10 -13.14 -9.78
N HIS A 63 13.07 -12.38 -9.41
CA HIS A 63 11.69 -12.84 -9.34
C HIS A 63 10.80 -11.97 -10.23
N PRO A 64 9.70 -12.51 -10.78
CA PRO A 64 8.69 -11.71 -11.44
C PRO A 64 8.10 -10.67 -10.46
N VAL A 65 7.93 -9.45 -10.95
CA VAL A 65 7.40 -8.33 -10.16
C VAL A 65 5.95 -8.07 -10.58
N MET A 66 5.04 -8.12 -9.61
CA MET A 66 3.66 -7.69 -9.78
C MET A 66 3.47 -6.35 -9.06
N VAL A 67 3.12 -5.31 -9.82
CA VAL A 67 2.77 -4.00 -9.28
C VAL A 67 1.26 -3.87 -9.21
N TRP A 68 0.74 -3.65 -8.00
CA TRP A 68 -0.68 -3.55 -7.70
C TRP A 68 -1.07 -2.12 -7.34
N TYR A 69 -2.13 -1.65 -8.01
CA TYR A 69 -2.82 -0.40 -7.69
C TYR A 69 -4.21 -0.75 -7.18
N HIS A 70 -4.54 -0.27 -5.99
CA HIS A 70 -5.85 -0.54 -5.38
C HIS A 70 -7.01 0.04 -6.22
N GLY A 71 -8.20 -0.51 -5.99
CA GLY A 71 -9.43 -0.04 -6.64
C GLY A 71 -10.01 1.20 -5.96
N GLY A 72 -11.34 1.26 -5.89
CA GLY A 72 -12.07 2.29 -5.13
C GLY A 72 -12.55 3.49 -5.94
N GLY A 73 -12.59 3.37 -7.27
CA GLY A 73 -13.21 4.35 -8.17
C GLY A 73 -12.60 5.74 -8.11
N PHE A 74 -11.29 5.82 -7.81
CA PHE A 74 -10.54 7.06 -7.54
C PHE A 74 -11.03 7.86 -6.32
N GLY A 75 -11.99 7.37 -5.53
CA GLY A 75 -12.52 8.08 -4.36
C GLY A 75 -12.11 7.48 -3.01
N SER A 76 -11.59 6.26 -3.01
CA SER A 76 -11.18 5.49 -1.83
C SER A 76 -10.15 4.42 -2.24
N GLY A 77 -9.58 3.73 -1.26
CA GLY A 77 -8.59 2.67 -1.47
C GLY A 77 -7.33 2.86 -0.62
N SER A 78 -6.54 1.80 -0.43
CA SER A 78 -5.24 1.88 0.25
C SER A 78 -4.26 0.81 -0.24
N ALA A 79 -2.96 1.05 -0.09
CA ALA A 79 -1.90 0.12 -0.48
C ALA A 79 -1.87 -1.17 0.37
N ASP A 80 -2.54 -1.16 1.52
CA ASP A 80 -2.52 -2.25 2.50
C ASP A 80 -3.93 -2.85 2.70
N GLU A 81 -4.64 -3.01 1.59
CA GLU A 81 -5.90 -3.74 1.49
C GLU A 81 -5.69 -5.24 1.75
N MET A 82 -6.47 -5.80 2.69
CA MET A 82 -6.33 -7.19 3.14
C MET A 82 -6.31 -8.25 2.00
N PRO A 83 -7.10 -8.13 0.92
CA PRO A 83 -7.06 -9.11 -0.17
C PRO A 83 -5.70 -9.24 -0.88
N PHE A 84 -4.82 -8.24 -0.77
CA PHE A 84 -3.49 -8.24 -1.37
C PHE A 84 -2.43 -8.70 -0.37
N ASP A 85 -2.58 -9.95 0.07
CA ASP A 85 -1.65 -10.64 0.97
C ASP A 85 -0.28 -10.83 0.32
N GLY A 86 0.64 -9.91 0.61
CA GLY A 86 2.00 -9.94 0.08
C GLY A 86 2.82 -11.15 0.51
N GLU A 87 2.53 -11.76 1.67
CA GLU A 87 3.22 -12.96 2.11
C GLU A 87 2.82 -14.17 1.24
N ALA A 88 1.54 -14.29 0.88
CA ALA A 88 1.07 -15.32 -0.02
C ALA A 88 1.68 -15.21 -1.43
N PHE A 89 1.86 -14.00 -1.96
CA PHE A 89 2.56 -13.78 -3.24
C PHE A 89 4.05 -14.09 -3.14
N ALA A 90 4.73 -13.62 -2.10
CA ALA A 90 6.14 -13.91 -1.87
C ALA A 90 6.40 -15.42 -1.81
N ARG A 91 5.61 -16.18 -1.03
CA ARG A 91 5.71 -17.66 -0.96
C ARG A 91 5.57 -18.37 -2.31
N ARG A 92 4.97 -17.72 -3.32
CA ARG A 92 4.83 -18.25 -4.69
C ARG A 92 5.93 -17.77 -5.63
N GLY A 93 6.97 -17.12 -5.12
CA GLY A 93 8.09 -16.64 -5.91
C GLY A 93 7.84 -15.30 -6.60
N ILE A 94 6.83 -14.53 -6.17
CA ILE A 94 6.46 -13.25 -6.79
C ILE A 94 6.84 -12.10 -5.86
N VAL A 95 7.50 -11.08 -6.41
CA VAL A 95 7.66 -9.79 -5.72
C VAL A 95 6.39 -8.99 -5.90
N LEU A 96 5.67 -8.72 -4.80
CA LEU A 96 4.49 -7.85 -4.82
C LEU A 96 4.90 -6.43 -4.42
N VAL A 97 4.54 -5.47 -5.25
CA VAL A 97 4.61 -4.04 -4.94
C VAL A 97 3.20 -3.48 -4.89
N THR A 98 2.74 -3.01 -3.73
CA THR A 98 1.44 -2.33 -3.61
C THR A 98 1.66 -0.83 -3.48
N VAL A 99 0.99 -0.02 -4.30
CA VAL A 99 1.23 1.42 -4.38
C VAL A 99 0.11 2.22 -3.72
N GLY A 100 0.47 3.10 -2.79
CA GLY A 100 -0.42 4.12 -2.23
C GLY A 100 -0.41 5.36 -3.09
N TYR A 101 -1.59 5.86 -3.44
CA TYR A 101 -1.75 7.08 -4.23
C TYR A 101 -2.89 7.94 -3.68
N ARG A 102 -2.80 9.26 -3.93
CA ARG A 102 -3.84 10.21 -3.51
C ARG A 102 -5.16 9.90 -4.23
N VAL A 103 -6.28 10.09 -3.54
CA VAL A 103 -7.63 9.86 -4.09
C VAL A 103 -8.49 11.13 -3.97
N ASN A 104 -9.62 11.14 -4.67
CA ASN A 104 -10.61 12.22 -4.64
C ASN A 104 -9.98 13.59 -4.98
N ILE A 105 -10.43 14.68 -4.37
CA ILE A 105 -9.92 16.04 -4.61
C ILE A 105 -8.42 16.20 -4.37
N PHE A 106 -7.79 15.28 -3.62
CA PHE A 106 -6.36 15.29 -3.34
C PHE A 106 -5.54 14.69 -4.49
N SER A 107 -6.18 14.03 -5.46
CA SER A 107 -5.50 13.39 -6.60
C SER A 107 -5.15 14.35 -7.74
N ALA A 108 -5.73 15.55 -7.76
CA ALA A 108 -5.39 16.63 -8.69
C ALA A 108 -3.99 17.23 -8.45
#